data_AF-A0AA90T691-F1
#
_entry.id   AF-A0AA90T691-F1
#
_cell.length_a   1.000
_cell.length_b   1.000
_cell.length_c   1.000
_cell.angle_alpha   90.00
_cell.angle_beta   90.00
_cell.angle_gamma   90.00
#
_symmetry.space_group_name_H-M   'P 1'
#
loop_
_entity.id
_entity.type
_entity.pdbx_description
1 polymer ?
#
loop_
_entity_poly.entity_id
_entity_poly.type
_entity_poly.pdbx_seq_one_letter_code
_entity_poly.pdbx_strand_id
1 'polypeptide(L)'
;MAQDFNYQTTAVAEQRGEVDHDSGAAQAGSMASTPHSELKRFRISKRESQEKFWGRFGVTQSSGSRFETGLGIPAPVAILVKLYVKGKLSDGDLPG
;
A
#
# COMPACT_ATOMS: atom_id res chain seq x y z
N MET A 1 7.72 -21.19 -17.12
CA MET A 1 6.28 -20.93 -16.96
C MET A 1 6.12 -19.74 -16.04
N ALA A 2 6.10 -18.54 -16.60
CA ALA A 2 5.72 -17.34 -15.86
C ALA A 2 4.21 -17.19 -16.04
N GLN A 3 3.45 -17.23 -14.94
CA GLN A 3 2.02 -16.95 -14.98
C GLN A 3 1.85 -15.44 -14.96
N ASP A 4 1.54 -14.86 -16.12
CA ASP A 4 1.20 -13.46 -16.29
C ASP A 4 -0.13 -13.16 -15.60
N PHE A 5 -0.09 -12.66 -14.36
CA PHE A 5 -1.27 -12.10 -13.68
C PHE A 5 -1.48 -10.65 -14.11
N ASN A 6 -2.10 -10.48 -15.28
CA ASN A 6 -2.50 -9.18 -15.81
C ASN A 6 -3.78 -8.70 -15.09
N TYR A 7 -3.64 -7.78 -14.13
CA TYR A 7 -4.78 -6.99 -13.62
C TYR A 7 -4.84 -5.66 -14.36
N GLN A 8 -5.55 -5.66 -15.49
CA GLN A 8 -5.97 -4.44 -16.17
C GLN A 8 -6.94 -3.67 -15.26
N THR A 9 -6.46 -2.62 -14.61
CA THR A 9 -7.34 -1.65 -13.94
C THR A 9 -7.88 -0.69 -14.99
N THR A 10 -9.13 -0.88 -15.40
CA THR A 10 -9.82 0.08 -16.27
C THR A 10 -10.37 1.18 -15.37
N ALA A 11 -9.59 2.25 -15.19
CA ALA A 11 -10.11 3.50 -14.66
C ALA A 11 -10.72 4.31 -15.81
N VAL A 12 -12.04 4.19 -15.99
CA VAL A 12 -12.81 5.16 -16.76
C VAL A 12 -12.92 6.44 -15.95
N ALA A 13 -12.23 7.49 -16.38
CA ALA A 13 -12.37 8.84 -15.85
C ALA A 13 -12.72 9.78 -17.01
N GLU A 14 -14.00 9.84 -17.35
CA GLU A 14 -14.59 11.00 -18.00
C GLU A 14 -15.02 11.99 -16.91
N GLN A 15 -14.38 13.16 -16.86
CA GLN A 15 -15.08 14.42 -16.65
C GLN A 15 -14.15 15.61 -16.92
N ARG A 16 -14.49 16.33 -17.97
CA ARG A 16 -14.00 17.67 -18.30
C ARG A 16 -14.59 18.68 -17.30
N GLY A 17 -13.77 19.62 -16.84
CA GLY A 17 -14.21 20.73 -15.99
C GLY A 17 -13.03 21.58 -15.52
N GLU A 18 -12.67 22.55 -16.33
CA GLU A 18 -11.80 23.72 -16.07
C GLU A 18 -12.47 24.63 -15.01
N VAL A 19 -11.78 25.17 -13.99
CA VAL A 19 -11.35 26.59 -13.84
C VAL A 19 -10.59 26.84 -12.51
N ASP A 20 -9.58 27.72 -12.62
CA ASP A 20 -9.10 28.78 -11.72
C ASP A 20 -8.17 28.59 -10.49
N HIS A 21 -7.21 29.51 -10.47
CA HIS A 21 -6.17 29.77 -9.48
C HIS A 21 -6.75 30.37 -8.19
N ASP A 22 -6.30 29.91 -7.02
CA ASP A 22 -6.03 30.81 -5.90
C ASP A 22 -4.98 30.20 -4.94
N SER A 23 -4.05 31.06 -4.52
CA SER A 23 -2.96 30.75 -3.60
C SER A 23 -3.45 30.97 -2.16
N GLY A 24 -3.56 29.90 -1.38
CA GLY A 24 -3.95 29.98 0.02
C GLY A 24 -3.13 29.05 0.90
N ALA A 25 -2.24 29.64 1.71
CA ALA A 25 -1.54 28.96 2.77
C ALA A 25 -2.50 28.43 3.87
N ALA A 26 -1.99 27.47 4.63
CA ALA A 26 -2.54 26.87 5.87
C ALA A 26 -3.51 25.70 5.68
N GLN A 27 -3.05 24.51 6.12
CA GLN A 27 -3.58 23.90 7.35
C GLN A 27 -2.75 22.67 7.75
N ALA A 28 -1.89 22.86 8.74
CA ALA A 28 -1.36 21.79 9.58
C ALA A 28 -2.51 21.33 10.50
N GLY A 29 -3.34 20.41 10.01
CA GLY A 29 -4.40 19.77 10.77
C GLY A 29 -4.08 18.29 11.03
N SER A 30 -3.96 17.92 12.30
CA SER A 30 -4.04 16.55 12.84
C SER A 30 -3.45 15.42 11.98
N MET A 31 -2.16 15.12 12.17
CA MET A 31 -1.48 13.95 11.56
C MET A 31 -1.96 12.64 12.20
N ALA A 32 -3.25 12.31 12.08
CA ALA A 32 -3.68 10.92 12.19
C ALA A 32 -2.90 10.15 11.11
N SER A 33 -1.95 9.32 11.53
CA SER A 33 -1.09 8.59 10.62
C SER A 33 -1.96 7.79 9.66
N THR A 34 -1.87 8.09 8.37
CA THR A 34 -2.60 7.32 7.37
C THR A 34 -2.19 5.85 7.51
N PRO A 35 -3.10 4.87 7.37
CA PRO A 35 -2.80 3.47 7.61
C PRO A 35 -1.59 2.97 6.81
N HIS A 36 -1.35 3.53 5.63
CA HIS A 36 -0.15 3.25 4.81
C HIS A 36 1.15 3.75 5.44
N SER A 37 1.12 4.91 6.11
CA SER A 37 2.28 5.43 6.86
C SER A 37 2.62 4.55 8.07
N GLU A 38 1.63 3.92 8.69
CA GLU A 38 1.82 2.98 9.80
C GLU A 38 2.44 1.66 9.32
N LEU A 39 2.00 1.14 8.18
CA LEU A 39 2.60 -0.05 7.56
C LEU A 39 4.06 0.16 7.18
N LYS A 40 4.38 1.32 6.58
CA LYS A 40 5.76 1.69 6.27
C LYS A 40 6.63 1.76 7.53
N ARG A 41 6.12 2.40 8.59
CA ARG A 41 6.83 2.48 9.90
C ARG A 41 7.05 1.10 10.51
N PHE A 42 6.02 0.24 10.49
CA PHE A 42 6.11 -1.13 10.97
C PHE A 42 7.21 -1.90 10.23
N ARG A 43 7.24 -1.85 8.89
CA ARG A 43 8.31 -2.47 8.10
C ARG A 43 9.70 -1.94 8.48
N ILE A 44 9.85 -0.62 8.60
CA ILE A 44 11.13 0.02 8.97
C ILE A 44 11.58 -0.41 10.37
N SER A 45 10.66 -0.52 11.33
CA SER A 45 10.99 -1.01 12.69
C SER A 45 11.51 -2.45 12.68
N LYS A 46 11.04 -3.28 11.73
CA LYS A 46 11.56 -4.64 11.50
C LYS A 46 12.86 -4.67 10.68
N ARG A 47 13.34 -3.51 10.21
CA ARG A 47 14.53 -3.36 9.34
C ARG A 47 14.46 -4.19 8.06
N GLU A 48 13.28 -4.25 7.44
CA GLU A 48 13.06 -5.05 6.23
C GLU A 48 12.99 -4.18 4.98
N SER A 49 13.54 -4.69 3.88
CA SER A 49 13.30 -4.10 2.56
C SER A 49 11.83 -4.28 2.17
N GLN A 50 11.37 -3.49 1.20
CA GLN A 50 10.03 -3.63 0.64
C GLN A 50 9.85 -5.02 0.01
N GLU A 51 10.83 -5.50 -0.75
CA GLU A 51 10.82 -6.84 -1.33
C GLU A 51 10.62 -7.92 -0.26
N LYS A 52 11.39 -7.88 0.83
CA LYS A 52 11.28 -8.86 1.91
C LYS A 52 9.91 -8.79 2.61
N PHE A 53 9.42 -7.60 2.88
CA PHE A 53 8.14 -7.42 3.57
C PHE A 53 6.94 -7.81 2.70
N TRP A 54 6.87 -7.26 1.49
CA TRP A 54 5.76 -7.43 0.57
C TRP A 54 5.76 -8.78 -0.15
N GLY A 55 6.95 -9.38 -0.35
CA GLY A 55 7.10 -10.71 -0.95
C GLY A 55 6.30 -11.79 -0.22
N ARG A 56 6.24 -11.71 1.11
CA ARG A 56 5.43 -12.61 1.95
C ARG A 56 3.95 -12.67 1.56
N PHE A 57 3.43 -11.58 0.99
CA PHE A 57 2.03 -11.45 0.57
C PHE A 57 1.85 -11.63 -0.94
N GLY A 58 2.86 -12.14 -1.64
CA GLY A 58 2.86 -12.26 -3.11
C GLY A 58 2.94 -10.91 -3.83
N VAL A 59 3.40 -9.86 -3.15
CA VAL A 59 3.46 -8.50 -3.69
C VAL A 59 4.89 -8.15 -4.10
N THR A 60 5.05 -7.69 -5.34
CA THR A 60 6.35 -7.24 -5.86
C THR A 60 6.84 -5.96 -5.16
N GLN A 61 8.14 -5.72 -5.14
CA GLN A 61 8.73 -4.52 -4.54
C GLN A 61 8.12 -3.22 -5.10
N SER A 62 7.93 -3.14 -6.42
CA SER A 62 7.34 -1.97 -7.07
C SER A 62 5.88 -1.73 -6.66
N SER A 63 5.08 -2.78 -6.52
CA SER A 63 3.70 -2.70 -6.03
C SER A 63 3.65 -2.30 -4.55
N GLY A 64 4.52 -2.90 -3.72
CA GLY A 64 4.65 -2.55 -2.32
C GLY A 64 5.05 -1.09 -2.09
N SER A 65 5.91 -0.54 -2.96
CA SER A 65 6.24 0.88 -2.94
C SER A 65 5.02 1.77 -3.14
N ARG A 66 4.15 1.43 -4.10
CA ARG A 66 2.90 2.16 -4.35
C ARG A 66 1.93 2.09 -3.17
N PHE A 67 1.84 0.93 -2.53
CA PHE A 67 1.00 0.74 -1.34
C PHE A 67 1.47 1.60 -0.16
N GLU A 68 2.78 1.79 0.00
CA GLU A 68 3.35 2.65 1.04
C GLU A 68 3.23 4.16 0.74
N THR A 69 3.01 4.55 -0.52
CA THR A 69 2.87 5.95 -0.95
C THR A 69 1.42 6.41 -1.15
N GLY A 70 0.44 5.52 -0.93
CA GLY A 70 -0.97 5.89 -0.89
C GLY A 70 -1.85 5.28 -1.99
N LEU A 71 -1.34 4.34 -2.79
CA LEU A 71 -2.19 3.55 -3.66
C LEU A 71 -2.99 2.52 -2.84
N GLY A 72 -4.26 2.30 -3.20
CA GLY A 72 -5.11 1.33 -2.52
C GLY A 72 -4.51 -0.08 -2.53
N ILE A 73 -4.41 -0.69 -1.35
CA ILE A 73 -3.99 -2.09 -1.20
C ILE A 73 -5.18 -2.97 -1.57
N PRO A 74 -5.04 -3.95 -2.49
CA PRO A 74 -6.10 -4.90 -2.79
C PRO A 74 -6.63 -5.58 -1.53
N ALA A 75 -7.95 -5.74 -1.42
CA ALA A 75 -8.60 -6.24 -0.20
C ALA A 75 -8.00 -7.57 0.33
N PRO A 76 -7.66 -8.57 -0.50
CA PRO A 76 -7.04 -9.80 -0.02
C PRO A 76 -5.69 -9.54 0.68
N VAL A 77 -4.84 -8.69 0.09
CA VAL A 77 -3.53 -8.32 0.66
C VAL A 77 -3.71 -7.53 1.96
N ALA A 78 -4.66 -6.60 1.99
CA ALA A 78 -4.94 -5.79 3.17
C ALA A 78 -5.36 -6.64 4.38
N ILE A 79 -6.16 -7.69 4.16
CA ILE A 79 -6.56 -8.63 5.20
C ILE A 79 -5.34 -9.38 5.76
N LEU A 80 -4.49 -9.94 4.89
CA LEU A 80 -3.29 -10.67 5.30
C LEU A 80 -2.33 -9.79 6.10
N VAL A 81 -2.05 -8.58 5.61
CA VAL A 81 -1.19 -7.60 6.29
C VAL A 81 -1.78 -7.25 7.66
N LYS A 82 -3.09 -7.03 7.76
CA LYS A 82 -3.76 -6.74 9.05
C LYS A 82 -3.63 -7.89 10.03
N LEU A 83 -3.77 -9.14 9.58
CA LEU A 83 -3.60 -10.31 10.44
C LEU A 83 -2.16 -10.45 10.91
N TYR A 84 -1.19 -10.21 10.03
CA TYR A 84 0.24 -10.25 10.34
C TYR A 84 0.66 -9.20 11.36
N VAL A 85 0.24 -7.94 11.16
CA VAL A 85 0.53 -6.85 12.11
C VAL A 85 -0.11 -7.11 13.48
N LYS A 86 -1.28 -7.76 13.52
CA LYS A 86 -1.95 -8.16 14.77
C LYS A 86 -1.39 -9.44 15.41
N GLY A 87 -0.33 -10.03 14.84
CA GLY A 87 0.28 -11.27 15.34
C GLY A 87 -0.63 -12.50 15.25
N LYS A 88 -1.66 -12.45 14.40
CA LYS A 88 -2.56 -13.58 14.10
C LYS A 88 -2.05 -14.45 12.94
N LEU A 89 -1.08 -13.93 12.21
CA LEU A 89 -0.38 -14.59 11.12
C LEU A 89 1.13 -14.41 11.34
N SER A 90 1.90 -15.46 11.12
CA SER A 90 3.36 -15.49 11.29
C SER A 90 4.06 -15.78 9.96
N ASP A 91 5.39 -15.66 9.93
CA ASP A 91 6.18 -15.95 8.72
C ASP A 91 6.03 -17.41 8.27
N GLY A 92 5.75 -18.36 9.17
CA GLY A 92 5.52 -19.77 8.83
C GLY A 92 4.17 -20.07 8.18
N ASP A 93 3.21 -19.15 8.28
CA ASP A 93 1.89 -19.26 7.65
C ASP A 93 1.87 -18.68 6.23
N LEU A 94 2.98 -18.08 5.79
CA LEU A 94 3.11 -17.38 4.51
C LEU A 94 4.11 -18.11 3.61
N PRO A 95 3.90 -18.08 2.28
CA PRO A 95 4.68 -18.90 1.34
C PRO A 95 6.15 -18.50 1.19
N GLY A 96 6.56 -17.31 1.69
CA GLY A 96 7.93 -16.80 1.59
C GLY A 96 8.19 -16.06 0.28
#